data_AF-A0A2L2YGG3-F1
#
_entry.id   AF-A0A2L2YGG3-F1
#
_cell.length_a   1.000
_cell.length_b   1.000
_cell.length_c   1.000
_cell.angle_alpha   90.00
_cell.angle_beta   90.00
_cell.angle_gamma   90.00
#
_symmetry.space_group_name_H-M   'P 1'
#
loop_
_entity.id
_entity.type
_entity.pdbx_description
1 polymer ?
#
loop_
_entity_poly.entity_id
_entity_poly.type
_entity_poly.pdbx_seq_one_letter_code
_entity_poly.pdbx_strand_id
1 'polypeptide(L)'
;EMLKDLIPTIIIDPDNVYRANGLMGTNNLGHLVVYPRTSFKLRCLYPDNMWGLPKWNKNYLLYPSNQLTVFITSASTEDSGVYSCVTPFGKQHSITVSVEAISCPEFDSALLHGLSVFYRPHPEGMVRVLSTQAQFKCDNDKTISATCLANGMWSRRPPTEEECPTQDSGMPWNCPYLDISSKPNLILHPVKPYKDKIIMFNCTHDTHKTGSPFTRCKSDGNWSHKDLPDCLPNSPGISF
;
A
#
# COMPACT_ATOMS: atom_id res chain seq x y z
N GLU A 1 -19.19 -4.10 44.23
CA GLU A 1 -19.48 -5.40 43.58
C GLU A 1 -18.88 -5.50 42.19
N MET A 2 -19.08 -4.49 41.32
CA MET A 2 -18.61 -4.48 39.92
C MET A 2 -17.11 -4.70 39.68
N LEU A 3 -16.23 -4.38 40.64
CA LEU A 3 -14.76 -4.52 40.47
C LEU A 3 -14.27 -5.98 40.48
N LYS A 4 -15.02 -6.90 41.08
CA LYS A 4 -14.64 -8.33 41.18
C LYS A 4 -14.71 -9.04 39.83
N ASP A 5 -15.56 -8.56 38.94
CA ASP A 5 -15.78 -9.16 37.62
C ASP A 5 -15.00 -8.45 36.51
N LEU A 6 -14.33 -7.35 36.83
CA LEU A 6 -13.60 -6.55 35.85
C LEU A 6 -12.31 -7.24 35.43
N ILE A 7 -12.17 -7.45 34.12
CA ILE A 7 -10.95 -7.95 33.48
C ILE A 7 -10.00 -6.76 33.25
N PRO A 8 -8.72 -6.86 33.61
CA PRO A 8 -7.76 -5.78 33.40
C PRO A 8 -7.45 -5.61 31.90
N THR A 9 -6.99 -4.43 31.50
CA THR A 9 -6.60 -4.18 30.10
C THR A 9 -5.09 -4.02 30.01
N ILE A 10 -4.45 -4.71 29.07
CA ILE A 10 -3.04 -4.51 28.76
C ILE A 10 -2.93 -3.48 27.63
N ILE A 11 -2.20 -2.40 27.88
CA ILE A 11 -1.77 -1.44 26.86
C ILE A 11 -0.32 -1.72 26.50
N ILE A 12 -0.04 -1.69 25.20
CA ILE A 12 1.30 -1.78 24.63
C ILE A 12 1.71 -0.36 24.23
N ASP A 13 2.75 0.19 24.85
CA ASP A 13 3.30 1.48 24.43
C ASP A 13 4.71 1.32 23.86
N PRO A 14 4.97 1.78 22.63
CA PRO A 14 6.33 1.97 22.15
C PRO A 14 7.03 3.09 22.93
N ASP A 15 8.31 2.91 23.27
CA ASP A 15 9.08 3.97 23.94
C ASP A 15 9.39 5.17 23.03
N ASN A 16 9.27 5.01 21.71
CA ASN A 16 9.53 6.09 20.76
C ASN A 16 8.38 6.24 19.75
N VAL A 17 7.41 7.07 20.11
CA VAL A 17 6.24 7.42 19.27
C VAL A 17 6.67 8.17 17.99
N TYR A 18 7.86 8.77 17.96
CA TYR A 18 8.42 9.44 16.78
C TYR A 18 9.16 8.51 15.82
N ARG A 19 9.38 7.24 16.18
CA ARG A 19 9.73 6.22 15.19
C ARG A 19 8.46 5.93 14.40
N ALA A 20 8.37 6.57 13.23
CA ALA A 20 7.22 6.50 12.33
C ALA A 20 6.73 5.07 12.04
N ASN A 21 7.57 4.06 12.26
CA ASN A 21 7.18 2.67 12.29
C ASN A 21 7.81 2.01 13.52
N GLY A 22 7.05 1.80 14.60
CA GLY A 22 7.50 0.89 15.66
C GLY A 22 7.75 -0.47 15.01
N LEU A 23 8.88 -1.11 15.29
CA LEU A 23 9.19 -2.45 14.79
C LEU A 23 8.41 -3.52 15.59
N MET A 24 7.09 -3.33 15.64
CA MET A 24 6.14 -4.15 16.37
C MET A 24 4.86 -4.26 15.57
N GLY A 25 4.18 -5.40 15.67
CA GLY A 25 2.89 -5.62 15.01
C GLY A 25 2.24 -6.88 15.54
N THR A 26 1.03 -7.17 15.07
CA THR A 26 0.32 -8.39 15.42
C THR A 26 0.35 -9.37 14.26
N ASN A 27 0.59 -10.64 14.54
CA ASN A 27 0.44 -11.70 13.55
C ASN A 27 -1.01 -12.21 13.49
N ASN A 28 -1.26 -13.17 12.60
CA ASN A 28 -2.58 -13.80 12.42
C ASN A 28 -3.07 -14.62 13.63
N LEU A 29 -2.19 -14.94 14.58
CA LEU A 29 -2.54 -15.61 15.84
C LEU A 29 -2.86 -14.60 16.96
N GLY A 30 -2.77 -13.30 16.68
CA GLY A 30 -2.95 -12.25 17.70
C GLY A 30 -1.75 -12.07 18.62
N HIS A 31 -0.61 -12.68 18.32
CA HIS A 31 0.62 -12.46 19.09
C HIS A 31 1.22 -11.10 18.74
N LEU A 32 1.73 -10.41 19.75
CA LEU A 32 2.55 -9.22 19.56
C LEU A 32 3.95 -9.66 19.11
N VAL A 33 4.27 -9.42 17.85
CA VAL A 33 5.60 -9.65 17.29
C VAL A 33 6.41 -8.37 17.44
N VAL A 34 7.60 -8.49 18.01
CA VAL A 34 8.52 -7.39 18.29
C VAL A 34 9.86 -7.69 17.64
N TYR A 35 10.41 -6.74 16.89
CA TYR A 35 11.74 -6.90 16.32
C TYR A 35 12.83 -6.74 17.40
N PRO A 36 13.93 -7.50 17.35
CA PRO A 36 15.01 -7.41 18.35
C PRO A 36 15.54 -5.98 18.53
N ARG A 37 15.98 -5.67 19.76
CA ARG A 37 16.46 -4.35 20.20
C ARG A 37 15.40 -3.25 20.26
N THR A 38 14.13 -3.56 20.00
CA THR A 38 13.03 -2.63 20.23
C THR A 38 12.76 -2.50 21.72
N SER A 39 12.55 -1.27 22.19
CA SER A 39 12.11 -1.00 23.57
C SER A 39 10.64 -0.61 23.59
N PHE A 40 9.90 -1.20 24.53
CA PHE A 40 8.48 -0.96 24.72
C PHE A 40 8.09 -1.28 26.15
N LYS A 41 6.90 -0.84 26.55
CA LYS A 41 6.34 -1.12 27.87
C LYS A 41 4.94 -1.70 27.76
N LEU A 42 4.65 -2.60 28.69
CA LEU A 42 3.33 -3.16 28.88
C LEU A 42 2.73 -2.54 30.14
N ARG A 43 1.61 -1.84 30.00
CA ARG A 43 0.89 -1.25 31.13
C ARG A 43 -0.36 -2.04 31.43
N CYS A 44 -0.51 -2.43 32.68
CA CYS A 44 -1.76 -2.99 33.15
C CYS A 44 -2.67 -1.88 33.65
N LEU A 45 -3.80 -1.72 32.98
CA LEU A 45 -4.87 -0.83 33.40
C LEU A 45 -5.89 -1.59 34.23
N TYR A 46 -6.02 -1.17 35.47
CA TYR A 46 -7.06 -1.58 36.40
C TYR A 46 -7.38 -0.39 37.31
N PRO A 47 -8.66 -0.11 37.61
CA PRO A 47 -9.01 1.01 38.48
C PRO A 47 -8.36 0.90 39.86
N ASP A 48 -7.87 2.03 40.37
CA ASP A 48 -7.37 2.11 41.74
C ASP A 48 -8.44 1.69 42.73
N ASN A 49 -8.05 0.87 43.69
CA ASN A 49 -8.99 0.25 44.61
C ASN A 49 -8.26 -0.19 45.89
N MET A 50 -9.06 -0.40 46.94
CA MET A 50 -8.58 -0.75 48.27
C MET A 50 -8.16 -2.22 48.44
N TRP A 51 -8.37 -3.09 47.44
CA TRP A 51 -7.97 -4.51 47.49
C TRP A 51 -6.58 -4.77 46.90
N GLY A 52 -5.94 -3.72 46.38
CA GLY A 52 -4.56 -3.74 45.94
C GLY A 52 -4.40 -3.56 44.44
N LEU A 53 -3.14 -3.59 44.01
CA LEU A 53 -2.75 -3.44 42.62
C LEU A 53 -2.71 -4.81 41.93
N PRO A 54 -3.03 -4.87 40.63
CA PRO A 54 -2.80 -6.08 39.85
C PRO A 54 -1.30 -6.40 39.76
N LYS A 55 -1.00 -7.69 39.53
CA LYS A 55 0.36 -8.24 39.46
C LYS A 55 0.62 -8.81 38.07
N TRP A 56 1.87 -8.75 37.65
CA TRP A 56 2.32 -9.35 36.40
C TRP A 56 2.84 -10.78 36.60
N ASN A 57 2.55 -11.64 35.64
CA ASN A 57 3.22 -12.90 35.44
C ASN A 57 3.78 -13.00 34.02
N LYS A 58 4.87 -13.75 33.88
CA LYS A 58 5.44 -14.17 32.59
C LYS A 58 5.57 -15.69 32.60
N ASN A 59 4.91 -16.38 31.67
CA ASN A 59 4.88 -17.85 31.63
C ASN A 59 4.52 -18.46 32.99
N TYR A 60 3.52 -17.88 33.67
CA TYR A 60 3.07 -18.25 35.03
C TYR A 60 4.07 -17.99 36.17
N LEU A 61 5.28 -17.50 35.88
CA LEU A 61 6.22 -17.04 36.88
C LEU A 61 5.90 -15.59 37.27
N LEU A 62 5.88 -15.31 38.58
CA LEU A 62 5.64 -13.97 39.09
C LEU A 62 6.75 -13.03 38.59
N TYR A 63 6.35 -11.89 38.02
CA TYR A 63 7.30 -10.87 37.67
C TYR A 63 7.83 -10.24 38.98
N PRO A 64 9.16 -10.03 39.14
CA PRO A 64 9.76 -9.65 40.41
C PRO A 64 9.40 -8.23 40.90
N SER A 65 8.68 -7.45 40.09
CA SER A 65 8.39 -6.04 40.37
C SER A 65 6.91 -5.81 40.69
N ASN A 66 6.63 -5.08 41.78
CA ASN A 66 5.29 -4.58 42.13
C ASN A 66 4.87 -3.37 41.28
N GLN A 67 5.27 -3.33 40.01
CA GLN A 67 4.96 -2.23 39.10
C GLN A 67 3.77 -2.60 38.22
N LEU A 68 2.89 -1.62 37.97
CA LEU A 68 1.81 -1.75 36.98
C LEU A 68 2.34 -1.82 35.54
N THR A 69 3.60 -1.45 35.35
CA THR A 69 4.27 -1.38 34.05
C THR A 69 5.43 -2.34 34.01
N VAL A 70 5.49 -3.17 32.96
CA VAL A 70 6.67 -3.95 32.61
C VAL A 70 7.43 -3.20 31.53
N PHE A 71 8.69 -2.91 31.78
CA PHE A 71 9.59 -2.29 30.81
C PHE A 71 10.43 -3.38 30.16
N ILE A 72 10.40 -3.44 28.84
CA ILE A 72 11.27 -4.31 28.04
C ILE A 72 12.20 -3.39 27.28
N THR A 73 13.46 -3.37 27.67
CA THR A 73 14.50 -2.56 27.05
C THR A 73 15.36 -3.42 26.16
N SER A 74 15.54 -3.02 24.91
CA SER A 74 16.33 -3.77 23.93
C SER A 74 15.91 -5.25 23.83
N ALA A 75 14.65 -5.48 23.45
CA ALA A 75 14.04 -6.81 23.44
C ALA A 75 14.92 -7.91 22.79
N SER A 76 14.95 -9.06 23.45
CA SER A 76 15.68 -10.27 23.06
C SER A 76 14.73 -11.48 22.98
N THR A 77 15.20 -12.61 22.44
CA THR A 77 14.38 -13.84 22.38
C THR A 77 13.95 -14.33 23.76
N GLU A 78 14.73 -14.05 24.81
CA GLU A 78 14.40 -14.37 26.21
C GLU A 78 13.18 -13.59 26.71
N ASP A 79 12.87 -12.44 26.13
CA ASP A 79 11.70 -11.63 26.44
C ASP A 79 10.40 -12.21 25.86
N SER A 80 10.48 -13.23 25.00
CA SER A 80 9.29 -13.91 24.48
C SER A 80 8.54 -14.67 25.58
N GLY A 81 7.23 -14.75 25.44
CA GLY A 81 6.37 -15.49 26.37
C GLY A 81 4.98 -14.90 26.53
N VAL A 82 4.22 -15.52 27.42
CA VAL A 82 2.87 -15.07 27.79
C VAL A 82 2.97 -14.13 28.97
N TYR A 83 2.62 -12.87 28.74
CA TYR A 83 2.53 -11.84 29.77
C TYR A 83 1.08 -11.73 30.22
N SER A 84 0.81 -11.96 31.49
CA SER A 84 -0.54 -11.77 32.04
C SER A 84 -0.53 -10.74 33.16
N CYS A 85 -1.52 -9.85 33.11
CA CYS A 85 -1.86 -9.02 34.23
C CYS A 85 -3.01 -9.65 35.00
N VAL A 86 -2.83 -9.87 36.30
CA VAL A 86 -3.78 -10.55 37.19
C VAL A 86 -4.23 -9.60 38.29
N THR A 87 -5.53 -9.38 38.42
CA THR A 87 -6.12 -8.52 39.47
C THR A 87 -6.10 -9.20 40.84
N PRO A 88 -6.26 -8.44 41.95
CA PRO A 88 -6.39 -9.02 43.29
C PRO A 88 -7.52 -10.06 43.43
N PHE A 89 -8.51 -10.03 42.54
CA PHE A 89 -9.63 -10.96 42.50
C PHE A 89 -9.43 -12.16 41.57
N GLY A 90 -8.24 -12.32 40.98
CA GLY A 90 -7.91 -13.44 40.11
C GLY A 90 -8.42 -13.33 38.67
N LYS A 91 -9.00 -12.18 38.27
CA LYS A 91 -9.28 -11.92 36.85
C LYS A 91 -7.99 -11.58 36.13
N GLN A 92 -7.82 -12.02 34.89
CA GLN A 92 -6.60 -11.78 34.14
C GLN A 92 -6.84 -11.51 32.66
N HIS A 93 -5.90 -10.78 32.07
CA HIS A 93 -5.76 -10.61 30.63
C HIS A 93 -4.32 -10.96 30.28
N SER A 94 -4.15 -11.76 29.23
CA SER A 94 -2.86 -12.26 28.76
C SER A 94 -2.62 -11.86 27.32
N ILE A 95 -1.37 -11.53 26.99
CA ILE A 95 -0.89 -11.37 25.63
C ILE A 95 0.33 -12.26 25.41
N THR A 96 0.52 -12.73 24.18
CA THR A 96 1.74 -13.45 23.79
C THR A 96 2.68 -12.48 23.10
N VAL A 97 3.89 -12.35 23.63
CA VAL A 97 4.98 -11.57 23.03
C VAL A 97 5.94 -12.54 22.34
N SER A 98 6.27 -12.27 21.08
CA SER A 98 7.27 -13.02 20.31
C SER A 98 8.32 -12.06 19.77
N VAL A 99 9.58 -12.25 20.18
CA VAL A 99 10.69 -11.42 19.71
C VAL A 99 11.35 -12.11 18.54
N GLU A 100 11.13 -11.59 17.33
CA GLU A 100 11.49 -12.23 16.08
C GLU A 100 12.12 -11.25 15.09
N ALA A 101 13.24 -11.65 14.48
CA ALA A 101 13.92 -10.90 13.43
C ALA A 101 13.19 -11.09 12.09
N ILE A 102 12.03 -10.46 11.95
CA ILE A 102 11.19 -10.56 10.75
C ILE A 102 11.89 -9.94 9.55
N SER A 103 11.97 -10.71 8.46
CA SER A 103 12.45 -10.27 7.16
C SER A 103 11.47 -10.69 6.07
N CYS A 104 11.00 -9.72 5.28
CA CYS A 104 10.14 -9.97 4.13
C CYS A 104 10.96 -10.32 2.88
N PRO A 105 10.44 -11.20 2.00
CA PRO A 105 11.12 -11.59 0.77
C PRO A 105 11.32 -10.41 -0.17
N GLU A 106 12.27 -10.52 -1.09
CA GLU A 106 12.40 -9.59 -2.21
C GLU A 106 11.24 -9.86 -3.18
N PHE A 107 10.74 -8.83 -3.85
CA PHE A 107 9.77 -9.04 -4.92
C PHE A 107 10.44 -9.70 -6.12
N ASP A 108 9.82 -10.75 -6.64
CA ASP A 108 10.27 -11.41 -7.86
C ASP A 108 10.20 -10.45 -9.04
N SER A 109 11.33 -10.27 -9.73
CA SER A 109 11.44 -9.43 -10.92
C SER A 109 10.42 -9.81 -12.01
N ALA A 110 10.06 -11.09 -12.13
CA ALA A 110 9.08 -11.54 -13.11
C ALA A 110 7.67 -11.01 -12.81
N LEU A 111 7.33 -10.80 -11.52
CA LEU A 111 6.03 -10.30 -11.07
C LEU A 111 5.96 -8.77 -11.03
N LEU A 112 7.08 -8.07 -11.19
CA LEU A 112 7.11 -6.62 -11.19
C LEU A 112 6.66 -6.03 -12.53
N HIS A 113 6.68 -6.79 -13.62
CA HIS A 113 6.24 -6.33 -14.95
C HIS A 113 6.81 -4.95 -15.35
N GLY A 114 8.11 -4.73 -15.06
CA GLY A 114 8.80 -3.46 -15.34
C GLY A 114 8.63 -2.36 -14.27
N LEU A 115 7.89 -2.61 -13.19
CA LEU A 115 7.78 -1.67 -12.07
C LEU A 115 9.09 -1.59 -11.28
N SER A 116 9.54 -0.36 -11.04
CA SER A 116 10.61 -0.10 -10.07
C SER A 116 10.06 -0.14 -8.64
N VAL A 117 10.66 -0.96 -7.78
CA VAL A 117 10.36 -1.00 -6.35
C VAL A 117 11.44 -0.27 -5.55
N PHE A 118 11.01 0.63 -4.66
CA PHE A 118 11.87 1.34 -3.72
C PHE A 118 11.49 0.97 -2.29
N TYR A 119 12.42 0.41 -1.53
CA TYR A 119 12.21 0.14 -0.11
C TYR A 119 12.58 1.39 0.70
N ARG A 120 11.63 1.93 1.46
CA ARG A 120 11.92 2.98 2.44
C ARG A 120 12.62 2.33 3.64
N PRO A 121 13.94 2.54 3.82
CA PRO A 121 14.64 1.95 4.94
C PRO A 121 14.05 2.44 6.26
N HIS A 122 14.10 1.57 7.27
CA HIS A 122 13.85 1.98 8.65
C HIS A 122 14.88 3.05 9.06
N PRO A 123 14.58 3.97 10.00
CA PRO A 123 15.54 4.99 10.47
C PRO A 123 16.91 4.45 10.92
N GLU A 124 17.00 3.17 11.27
CA GLU A 124 18.24 2.48 11.63
C GLU A 124 18.97 1.83 10.43
N GLY A 125 18.57 2.16 9.20
CA GLY A 125 19.21 1.68 7.95
C GLY A 125 18.79 0.26 7.52
N MET A 126 17.95 -0.43 8.30
CA MET A 126 17.47 -1.76 7.98
C MET A 126 16.42 -1.72 6.85
N VAL A 127 16.50 -2.67 5.93
CA VAL A 127 15.57 -2.82 4.80
C VAL A 127 14.85 -4.16 4.88
N ARG A 128 13.62 -4.20 4.35
CA ARG A 128 12.77 -5.39 4.30
C ARG A 128 12.48 -6.03 5.67
N VAL A 129 12.61 -5.28 6.75
CA VAL A 129 12.26 -5.72 8.12
C VAL A 129 10.82 -5.33 8.44
N LEU A 130 10.27 -5.85 9.55
CA LEU A 130 8.95 -5.49 10.07
C LEU A 130 8.65 -3.99 9.91
N SER A 131 7.46 -3.66 9.44
CA SER A 131 6.96 -2.30 9.20
C SER A 131 7.65 -1.50 8.07
N THR A 132 8.68 -2.04 7.42
CA THR A 132 9.29 -1.44 6.23
C THR A 132 8.22 -1.26 5.14
N GLN A 133 8.25 -0.12 4.43
CA GLN A 133 7.40 0.12 3.27
C GLN A 133 8.16 -0.09 1.97
N ALA A 134 7.67 -0.98 1.11
CA ALA A 134 8.02 -1.04 -0.30
C ALA A 134 7.10 -0.11 -1.09
N GLN A 135 7.66 0.64 -2.04
CA GLN A 135 6.95 1.61 -2.85
C GLN A 135 7.14 1.29 -4.33
N PHE A 136 6.01 1.14 -5.03
CA PHE A 136 5.93 0.97 -6.46
C PHE A 136 5.57 2.31 -7.07
N LYS A 137 6.45 2.84 -7.93
CA LYS A 137 6.22 4.10 -8.63
C LYS A 137 5.50 3.81 -9.96
N CYS A 138 4.33 4.39 -10.15
CA CYS A 138 3.57 4.34 -11.41
C CYS A 138 3.85 5.60 -12.25
N ASP A 139 3.53 5.56 -13.55
CA ASP A 139 3.76 6.67 -14.48
C ASP A 139 3.02 7.97 -14.13
N ASN A 140 1.84 7.86 -13.52
CA ASN A 140 0.98 9.01 -13.20
C ASN A 140 1.35 9.67 -11.86
N ASP A 141 2.61 9.57 -11.42
CA ASP A 141 3.08 9.95 -10.08
C ASP A 141 2.33 9.28 -8.90
N LYS A 142 1.45 8.32 -9.21
CA LYS A 142 0.80 7.47 -8.21
C LYS A 142 1.84 6.53 -7.63
N THR A 143 1.89 6.47 -6.30
CA THR A 143 2.72 5.50 -5.58
C THR A 143 1.81 4.50 -4.88
N ILE A 144 2.03 3.22 -5.13
CA ILE A 144 1.38 2.14 -4.39
C ILE A 144 2.39 1.57 -3.41
N SER A 145 1.98 1.27 -2.18
CA SER A 145 2.88 0.73 -1.17
C SER A 145 2.45 -0.63 -0.64
N ALA A 146 3.43 -1.42 -0.22
CA ALA A 146 3.26 -2.63 0.56
C ALA A 146 4.07 -2.50 1.86
N THR A 147 3.56 -3.04 2.95
CA THR A 147 4.20 -3.00 4.27
C THR A 147 4.64 -4.40 4.67
N CYS A 148 5.86 -4.54 5.20
CA CYS A 148 6.33 -5.81 5.73
C CYS A 148 5.62 -6.13 7.06
N LEU A 149 4.87 -7.22 7.09
CA LEU A 149 4.02 -7.59 8.22
C LEU A 149 4.75 -8.49 9.22
N ALA A 150 4.14 -8.64 10.41
CA ALA A 150 4.63 -9.47 11.51
C ALA A 150 4.78 -10.97 11.17
N ASN A 151 4.17 -11.44 10.09
CA ASN A 151 4.29 -12.82 9.60
C ASN A 151 5.40 -13.00 8.54
N GLY A 152 6.23 -11.99 8.30
CA GLY A 152 7.30 -12.05 7.30
C GLY A 152 6.82 -11.96 5.85
N MET A 153 5.55 -11.58 5.62
CA MET A 153 5.02 -11.36 4.27
C MET A 153 4.71 -9.88 4.04
N TRP A 154 4.75 -9.47 2.78
CA TRP A 154 4.25 -8.16 2.38
C TRP A 154 2.73 -8.11 2.50
N SER A 155 2.20 -6.94 2.89
CA SER A 155 0.76 -6.70 3.02
C SER A 155 -0.02 -6.86 1.72
N ARG A 156 0.69 -6.80 0.59
CA ARG A 156 0.15 -7.07 -0.74
C ARG A 156 1.25 -7.53 -1.69
N ARG A 157 0.84 -8.16 -2.78
CA ARG A 157 1.69 -8.45 -3.93
C ARG A 157 1.99 -7.16 -4.72
N PRO A 158 2.98 -7.19 -5.65
CA PRO A 158 3.16 -6.11 -6.60
C PRO A 158 1.84 -5.70 -7.28
N PRO A 159 1.65 -4.41 -7.58
CA PRO A 159 0.49 -3.95 -8.33
C PRO A 159 0.39 -4.64 -9.69
N THR A 160 -0.84 -4.91 -10.11
CA THR A 160 -1.11 -5.34 -11.49
C THR A 160 -0.93 -4.17 -12.47
N GLU A 161 -0.80 -4.47 -13.76
CA GLU A 161 -0.69 -3.47 -14.82
C GLU A 161 -1.92 -2.53 -14.86
N GLU A 162 -3.11 -3.05 -14.53
CA GLU A 162 -4.33 -2.24 -14.41
C GLU A 162 -4.24 -1.23 -13.25
N GLU A 163 -3.62 -1.61 -12.12
CA GLU A 163 -3.49 -0.76 -10.94
C GLU A 163 -2.38 0.29 -11.08
N CYS A 164 -1.33 -0.04 -11.84
CA CYS A 164 -0.10 0.73 -11.99
C CYS A 164 0.49 0.53 -13.40
N PRO A 165 -0.10 1.18 -14.43
CA PRO A 165 0.42 1.10 -15.78
C PRO A 165 1.81 1.75 -15.86
N THR A 166 2.73 1.09 -16.55
CA THR A 166 4.08 1.58 -16.85
C THR A 166 4.20 1.86 -18.34
N GLN A 167 4.99 2.87 -18.73
CA GLN A 167 5.17 3.23 -20.16
C GLN A 167 5.78 2.08 -20.97
N ASP A 168 6.42 1.12 -20.28
CA ASP A 168 7.19 0.02 -20.83
C ASP A 168 6.44 -1.33 -20.72
N SER A 169 5.26 -1.36 -20.11
CA SER A 169 4.34 -2.48 -20.29
C SER A 169 3.82 -2.37 -21.71
N GLY A 170 4.45 -3.13 -22.61
CA GLY A 170 4.06 -3.29 -24.00
C GLY A 170 2.67 -3.91 -24.14
N MET A 171 1.65 -3.20 -23.68
CA MET A 171 0.26 -3.46 -23.96
C MET A 171 0.06 -3.12 -25.43
N PRO A 172 -0.17 -4.09 -26.32
CA PRO A 172 -0.20 -3.87 -27.75
C PRO A 172 -1.56 -3.28 -28.13
N TRP A 173 -1.87 -2.08 -27.68
CA TRP A 173 -2.83 -1.25 -28.40
C TRP A 173 -2.11 -0.65 -29.61
N ASN A 174 -1.56 -1.53 -30.46
CA ASN A 174 -0.97 -1.21 -31.76
C ASN A 174 -2.12 -0.90 -32.73
N CYS A 175 -2.89 0.14 -32.43
CA CYS A 175 -3.78 0.70 -33.43
C CYS A 175 -2.91 1.13 -34.61
N PRO A 176 -3.23 0.66 -35.83
CA PRO A 176 -2.40 0.96 -36.99
C PRO A 176 -2.29 2.47 -37.19
N TYR A 177 -1.16 2.92 -37.72
CA TYR A 177 -1.00 4.31 -38.11
C TYR A 177 -2.10 4.69 -39.10
N LEU A 178 -2.78 5.81 -38.85
CA LEU A 178 -3.81 6.32 -39.75
C LEU A 178 -3.12 6.97 -40.95
N ASP A 179 -3.15 6.29 -42.08
CA ASP A 179 -2.65 6.82 -43.34
C ASP A 179 -3.63 7.88 -43.89
N ILE A 180 -3.21 9.13 -43.86
CA ILE A 180 -3.95 10.27 -44.42
C ILE A 180 -3.37 10.75 -45.75
N SER A 181 -2.42 10.03 -46.37
CA SER A 181 -1.78 10.44 -47.62
C SER A 181 -2.75 10.62 -48.78
N SER A 182 -3.91 9.95 -48.74
CA SER A 182 -5.00 10.11 -49.71
C SER A 182 -5.93 11.30 -49.41
N LYS A 183 -5.79 11.98 -48.26
CA LYS A 183 -6.66 13.07 -47.80
C LYS A 183 -5.84 14.33 -47.43
N PRO A 184 -5.47 15.17 -48.42
CA PRO A 184 -4.53 16.28 -48.22
C PRO A 184 -5.03 17.38 -47.28
N ASN A 185 -6.35 17.52 -47.12
CA ASN A 185 -6.97 18.56 -46.29
C ASN A 185 -7.25 18.09 -44.85
N LEU A 186 -6.94 16.83 -44.51
CA LEU A 186 -7.21 16.24 -43.22
C LEU A 186 -5.98 16.33 -42.30
N ILE A 187 -6.17 16.82 -41.08
CA ILE A 187 -5.14 17.02 -40.06
C ILE A 187 -5.48 16.17 -38.84
N LEU A 188 -4.50 15.42 -38.33
CA LEU A 188 -4.62 14.63 -37.10
C LEU A 188 -4.13 15.45 -35.91
N HIS A 189 -4.93 15.52 -34.84
CA HIS A 189 -4.55 16.23 -33.62
C HIS A 189 -4.90 15.41 -32.36
N PRO A 190 -3.92 15.03 -31.53
CA PRO A 190 -2.47 15.09 -31.76
C PRO A 190 -2.00 14.10 -32.85
N VAL A 191 -0.86 14.38 -33.50
CA VAL A 191 -0.25 13.53 -34.55
C VAL A 191 0.10 12.12 -34.03
N LYS A 192 0.34 12.00 -32.71
CA LYS A 192 0.46 10.74 -31.98
C LYS A 192 -0.53 10.75 -30.83
N PRO A 193 -1.29 9.65 -30.59
CA PRO A 193 -2.26 9.61 -29.50
C PRO A 193 -1.55 9.82 -28.15
N TYR A 194 -1.96 10.85 -27.41
CA TYR A 194 -1.55 11.07 -26.02
C TYR A 194 -2.60 10.51 -25.07
N LYS A 195 -2.20 10.19 -23.83
CA LYS A 195 -2.93 9.70 -22.62
C LYS A 195 -4.39 9.19 -22.75
N ASP A 196 -5.27 9.89 -23.44
CA ASP A 196 -6.69 9.54 -23.66
C ASP A 196 -6.95 8.61 -24.87
N LYS A 197 -5.92 8.30 -25.67
CA LYS A 197 -5.99 7.38 -26.82
C LYS A 197 -7.02 7.80 -27.88
N ILE A 198 -7.21 9.11 -28.02
CA ILE A 198 -8.12 9.75 -28.97
C ILE A 198 -7.30 10.54 -29.99
N ILE A 199 -7.64 10.39 -31.26
CA ILE A 199 -7.18 11.27 -32.33
C ILE A 199 -8.37 12.09 -32.80
N MET A 200 -8.25 13.41 -32.77
CA MET A 200 -9.22 14.32 -33.35
C MET A 200 -8.86 14.59 -34.80
N PHE A 201 -9.87 14.56 -35.65
CA PHE A 201 -9.73 14.92 -37.06
C PHE A 201 -10.05 16.40 -37.20
N ASN A 202 -9.20 17.15 -37.91
CA ASN A 202 -9.39 18.55 -38.26
C ASN A 202 -9.25 18.74 -39.76
N CYS A 203 -9.89 19.76 -40.33
CA CYS A 203 -9.69 20.12 -41.73
C CYS A 203 -8.92 21.42 -41.84
N THR A 204 -8.24 21.62 -42.97
CA THR A 204 -7.66 22.90 -43.36
C THR A 204 -8.73 23.99 -43.52
N HIS A 205 -8.33 25.26 -43.46
CA HIS A 205 -9.23 26.40 -43.62
C HIS A 205 -10.10 26.28 -44.89
N ASP A 206 -11.34 26.77 -44.80
CA ASP A 206 -12.36 26.80 -45.89
C ASP A 206 -13.01 25.46 -46.28
N THR A 207 -12.78 24.41 -45.48
CA THR A 207 -13.43 23.11 -45.65
C THR A 207 -14.13 22.66 -44.36
N HIS A 208 -15.23 21.90 -44.49
CA HIS A 208 -15.93 21.30 -43.35
C HIS A 208 -15.75 19.79 -43.33
N LYS A 209 -15.77 19.22 -42.12
CA LYS A 209 -15.64 17.79 -41.87
C LYS A 209 -16.96 17.08 -42.13
N THR A 210 -16.93 16.01 -42.92
CA THR A 210 -18.02 15.06 -43.07
C THR A 210 -17.55 13.68 -42.61
N GLY A 211 -18.20 13.12 -41.59
CA GLY A 211 -17.82 11.86 -40.94
C GLY A 211 -17.50 12.03 -39.46
N SER A 212 -16.93 10.99 -38.85
CA SER A 212 -16.62 10.99 -37.42
C SER A 212 -15.58 12.07 -37.05
N PRO A 213 -15.83 12.91 -36.02
CA PRO A 213 -14.92 14.01 -35.66
C PRO A 213 -13.68 13.54 -34.88
N PHE A 214 -13.70 12.32 -34.33
CA PHE A 214 -12.58 11.73 -33.63
C PHE A 214 -12.61 10.21 -33.77
N THR A 215 -11.52 9.55 -33.39
CA THR A 215 -11.46 8.09 -33.24
C THR A 215 -10.71 7.73 -31.97
N ARG A 216 -11.12 6.64 -31.31
CA ARG A 216 -10.52 6.13 -30.07
C ARG A 216 -9.93 4.76 -30.33
N CYS A 217 -8.70 4.52 -29.85
CA CYS A 217 -8.12 3.18 -29.89
C CYS A 217 -8.84 2.29 -28.87
N LYS A 218 -9.54 1.28 -29.37
CA LYS A 218 -10.34 0.35 -28.56
C LYS A 218 -9.46 -0.73 -27.95
N SER A 219 -10.05 -1.45 -26.99
CA SER A 219 -9.44 -2.61 -26.34
C SER A 219 -9.36 -3.87 -27.23
N ASP A 220 -9.49 -3.76 -28.54
CA ASP A 220 -9.29 -4.83 -29.51
C ASP A 220 -8.12 -4.50 -30.49
N GLY A 221 -7.39 -3.41 -30.24
CA GLY A 221 -6.32 -2.94 -31.12
C GLY A 221 -6.82 -2.23 -32.39
N ASN A 222 -8.14 -1.99 -32.52
CA ASN A 222 -8.72 -1.27 -33.66
C ASN A 222 -9.22 0.13 -33.27
N TRP A 223 -9.22 1.02 -34.25
CA TRP A 223 -9.86 2.33 -34.13
C TRP A 223 -11.38 2.19 -34.05
N SER A 224 -12.04 2.98 -33.19
CA SER A 224 -13.51 3.01 -33.07
C SER A 224 -14.19 3.40 -34.39
N HIS A 225 -13.53 4.25 -35.17
CA HIS A 225 -13.90 4.60 -36.54
C HIS A 225 -12.68 4.38 -37.43
N LYS A 226 -12.83 3.49 -38.42
CA LYS A 226 -11.79 3.16 -39.40
C LYS A 226 -11.91 4.04 -40.65
N ASP A 227 -13.12 4.48 -40.97
CA ASP A 227 -13.38 5.38 -42.08
C ASP A 227 -12.96 6.81 -41.67
N LEU A 228 -11.94 7.33 -42.36
CA LEU A 228 -11.47 8.69 -42.15
C LEU A 228 -12.52 9.69 -42.66
N PRO A 229 -12.77 10.80 -41.97
CA PRO A 229 -13.68 11.83 -42.45
C PRO A 229 -13.14 12.51 -43.71
N ASP A 230 -14.04 13.11 -44.50
CA ASP A 230 -13.72 13.92 -45.67
C ASP A 230 -13.77 15.41 -45.32
N CYS A 231 -12.89 16.18 -45.95
CA CYS A 231 -12.86 17.63 -45.87
C CYS A 231 -13.41 18.19 -47.19
N LEU A 232 -14.68 18.61 -47.18
CA LEU A 232 -15.35 19.15 -48.36
C LEU A 232 -15.29 20.68 -48.35
N PRO A 233 -15.11 21.33 -49.50
CA PRO A 233 -15.21 22.78 -49.59
C PRO A 233 -16.59 23.23 -49.10
N ASN A 234 -16.63 24.36 -48.41
CA ASN A 234 -17.90 25.00 -48.11
C ASN A 234 -18.57 25.35 -49.44
N SER A 235 -19.72 24.75 -49.72
CA SER A 235 -20.51 25.11 -50.89
C SER A 235 -20.72 26.63 -50.86
N PRO A 236 -20.43 27.36 -51.95
CA PRO A 236 -20.78 28.77 -52.03
C PRO A 236 -22.29 28.84 -51.85
N GLY A 237 -22.72 29.44 -50.74
CA GLY A 237 -24.13 29.72 -50.50
C GLY A 237 -24.64 30.49 -51.69
N ILE A 238 -25.65 29.93 -52.36
CA ILE A 238 -26.47 30.69 -53.30
C ILE A 238 -27.12 31.77 -52.47
N SER A 239 -26.60 32.99 -52.59
CA SER A 239 -27.26 34.21 -52.12
C SER A 239 -28.58 34.35 -52.89
N PHE A 240 -29.70 34.11 -52.21
CA PHE A 240 -31.01 34.59 -52.63
C PHE A 240 -31.22 36.01 -52.11
#